data_AF-A0A820MIY5-F1
#
_entry.id   AF-A0A820MIY5-F1
#
_cell.length_a   1.000
_cell.length_b   1.000
_cell.length_c   1.000
_cell.angle_alpha   90.00
_cell.angle_beta   90.00
_cell.angle_gamma   90.00
#
_symmetry.space_group_name_H-M   'P 1'
#
loop_
_entity.id
_entity.type
_entity.pdbx_description
1 polymer ?
#
loop_
_entity_poly.entity_id
_entity_poly.type
_entity_poly.pdbx_seq_one_letter_code
_entity_poly.pdbx_strand_id
1 'polypeptide(L)' 'IDHIETLRDNSPVTLDFCPTRIRVFVDEKNIVTVEPRIG' A
#
# COMPACT_ATOMS: atom_id res chain seq x y z
N ILE A 1 14.67 -8.11 -0.30
CA ILE A 1 13.82 -8.00 0.90
C ILE A 1 12.62 -7.18 0.46
N ASP A 2 11.44 -7.78 0.48
CA ASP A 2 10.21 -7.11 0.06
C ASP A 2 9.89 -6.01 1.09
N HIS A 3 9.65 -4.79 0.60
CA HIS A 3 9.31 -3.64 1.42
C HIS A 3 7.78 -3.51 1.46
N ILE A 4 7.19 -3.67 2.64
CA ILE A 4 5.75 -3.53 2.85
C ILE A 4 5.47 -2.16 3.45
N GLU A 5 4.66 -1.36 2.75
CA GLU A 5 4.18 -0.07 3.21
C GLU A 5 2.70 -0.19 3.59
N THR A 6 2.36 0.04 4.85
CA THR A 6 0.96 0.16 5.28
C THR A 6 0.57 1.62 5.33
N LEU A 7 -0.48 1.99 4.60
CA LEU A 7 -0.94 3.36 4.41
C LEU A 7 -2.41 3.46 4.78
N ARG A 8 -2.85 4.65 5.22
CA ARG A 8 -4.28 4.92 5.36
C ARG A 8 -4.92 5.02 3.98
N ASP A 9 -6.20 4.67 3.89
CA ASP A 9 -7.01 4.91 2.70
C ASP A 9 -6.89 6.35 2.21
N ASN A 10 -6.76 6.49 0.89
CA ASN A 10 -6.59 7.77 0.19
C ASN A 10 -5.31 8.55 0.55
N SER A 11 -4.34 7.92 1.23
CA SER A 11 -3.03 8.54 1.41
C SER A 11 -2.41 8.84 0.04
N PRO A 12 -1.94 10.06 -0.22
CA PRO A 12 -1.28 10.38 -1.47
C PRO A 12 -0.02 9.52 -1.59
N VAL A 13 0.12 8.85 -2.74
CA VAL A 13 1.29 8.05 -3.06
C VAL A 13 1.93 8.54 -4.35
N THR A 14 3.22 8.33 -4.46
CA THR A 14 3.94 8.52 -5.71
C THR A 14 3.52 7.46 -6.72
N LEU A 15 3.40 7.86 -7.99
CA LEU A 15 3.04 6.98 -9.11
C LEU A 15 4.25 6.25 -9.72
N ASP A 16 5.36 6.16 -8.99
CA ASP A 16 6.53 5.37 -9.37
C ASP A 16 6.23 3.88 -9.24
N PHE A 17 6.86 3.07 -10.09
CA PHE A 17 6.82 1.63 -9.99
C PHE A 17 8.09 1.11 -9.29
N CYS A 18 7.90 0.40 -8.19
CA CYS A 18 8.94 -0.24 -7.39
C CYS A 18 8.62 -1.75 -7.26
N PRO A 19 9.35 -2.64 -7.97
CA PRO A 19 9.02 -4.07 -8.05
C PRO A 19 9.22 -4.81 -6.72
N THR A 20 9.90 -4.20 -5.75
CA THR A 20 10.13 -4.76 -4.41
C THR A 20 9.20 -4.17 -3.36
N ARG A 21 8.24 -3.32 -3.74
CA ARG A 21 7.31 -2.66 -2.83
C ARG A 21 5.91 -3.24 -2.97
N ILE A 22 5.26 -3.45 -1.83
CA ILE A 22 3.83 -3.75 -1.75
C ILE A 22 3.19 -2.69 -0.87
N ARG A 23 2.19 -1.98 -1.42
CA ARG A 23 1.37 -1.04 -0.66
C ARG A 23 0.10 -1.71 -0.19
N VAL A 24 -0.18 -1.60 1.10
CA VAL A 24 -1.39 -2.09 1.76
C VAL A 24 -2.16 -0.87 2.26
N PHE A 25 -3.32 -0.59 1.67
CA PHE A 25 -4.18 0.49 2.14
C PHE A 25 -5.20 -0.06 3.15
N VAL A 26 -5.31 0.63 4.28
CA VAL A 26 -6.20 0.26 5.38
C VAL A 26 -7.09 1.41 5.82
N ASP A 27 -8.30 1.07 6.25
CA ASP A 27 -9.22 2.01 6.89
C ASP A 27 -8.79 2.35 8.33
N GLU A 28 -9.61 3.12 9.04
CA GLU A 28 -9.38 3.49 10.45
C GLU A 28 -9.37 2.29 11.41
N LYS A 29 -10.03 1.19 11.03
CA LYS A 29 -10.14 -0.06 11.80
C LYS A 29 -9.03 -1.06 11.46
N ASN A 30 -8.07 -0.66 10.62
CA ASN A 30 -6.98 -1.49 10.11
C ASN A 30 -7.46 -2.67 9.24
N ILE A 31 -8.58 -2.50 8.55
CA ILE A 31 -9.07 -3.45 7.56
C ILE A 31 -8.53 -3.06 6.19
N VAL A 32 -8.01 -4.04 5.46
CA VAL A 32 -7.54 -3.86 4.08
C VAL A 32 -8.72 -3.54 3.18
N THR A 33 -8.63 -2.42 2.48
CA THR A 33 -9.75 -1.86 1.69
C THR A 33 -9.62 -2.12 0.20
N VAL A 34 -8.39 -2.35 -0.27
CA VAL A 34 -8.07 -2.70 -1.66
C VAL A 34 -7.10 -3.87 -1.70
N GLU A 35 -7.17 -4.67 -2.76
CA GLU A 35 -6.25 -5.78 -2.96
C GLU A 35 -4.79 -5.28 -3.07
N PRO A 36 -3.88 -5.74 -2.19
CA PRO A 36 -2.47 -5.34 -2.26
C PRO A 36 -1.81 -5.78 -3.56
N ARG A 37 -1.03 -4.89 -4.16
CA ARG A 37 -0.33 -5.13 -5.43
C ARG A 37 1.11 -4.67 -5.33
N ILE A 38 1.96 -5.31 -6.12
CA ILE A 38 3.36 -4.91 -6.29
C ILE A 38 3.40 -3.60 -7.09
N GLY A 39 4.15 -2.61 -6.62
CA GLY A 39 4.31 -1.31 -7.27
C GLY A 39 4.86 -0.22 -6.37
#